data_AF-A0AAV7GW61-F1
#
_entry.id   AF-A0AAV7GW61-F1
#
_cell.length_a   1.000
_cell.length_b   1.000
_cell.length_c   1.000
_cell.angle_alpha   90.00
_cell.angle_beta   90.00
_cell.angle_gamma   90.00
#
_symmetry.space_group_name_H-M   'P 1'
#
loop_
_entity.id
_entity.type
_entity.pdbx_description
1 polymer ?
#
loop_
_entity_poly.entity_id
_entity_poly.type
_entity_poly.pdbx_seq_one_letter_code
_entity_poly.pdbx_strand_id
1 'polypeptide(L)'
;MRDMFTDIKKSGQRPLWIGEGVWVELSSAWGSPDYTRRRDQNRQNRASDVGGLGSSLHTGGSVPHTEHRRLLGREPTPIELHSHTHKRQEDQQWIDERARRAYEEYTWLRESQAAAGEGFSAGSTDYSDYRTWSQAIGGMQHGRVYGLGSQAYAYEGQSSSGGSFSSSTQESLYTQQIAALTAELEQVRKAQADWQMQMQQQQIQIQQKQAQMLEEMKKMREQMSNGRSTAEDETESE
;
A
#
# COMPACT_ATOMS: atom_id res chain seq x y z
N MET A 1 -33.18 -29.15 -3.40
CA MET A 1 -32.31 -30.28 -2.99
C MET A 1 -31.11 -29.72 -2.22
N ARG A 2 -31.35 -29.10 -1.05
CA ARG A 2 -30.24 -28.55 -0.23
C ARG A 2 -29.89 -29.61 0.79
N ASP A 3 -28.71 -30.19 0.61
CA ASP A 3 -27.97 -31.00 1.58
C ASP A 3 -28.12 -32.55 1.55
N MET A 4 -28.14 -33.10 0.33
CA MET A 4 -28.12 -34.55 0.06
C MET A 4 -27.03 -35.30 0.84
N PHE A 5 -25.81 -34.78 0.92
CA PHE A 5 -24.71 -35.44 1.64
C PHE A 5 -24.89 -35.42 3.16
N THR A 6 -25.52 -34.39 3.72
CA THR A 6 -25.86 -34.37 5.14
C THR A 6 -26.92 -35.43 5.47
N ASP A 7 -27.92 -35.62 4.62
CA ASP A 7 -28.94 -36.64 4.82
C ASP A 7 -28.37 -38.05 4.66
N ILE A 8 -27.52 -38.27 3.66
CA ILE A 8 -26.78 -39.52 3.47
C ILE A 8 -25.97 -39.85 4.72
N LYS A 9 -25.20 -38.88 5.24
CA LYS A 9 -24.41 -39.07 6.46
C LYS A 9 -25.27 -39.35 7.69
N LYS A 10 -26.40 -38.64 7.86
CA LYS A 10 -27.32 -38.85 8.99
C LYS A 10 -27.99 -40.22 8.94
N SER A 11 -28.38 -40.66 7.74
CA SER A 11 -29.01 -41.97 7.54
C SER A 11 -28.03 -43.12 7.71
N GLY A 12 -26.74 -42.89 7.44
CA GLY A 12 -25.70 -43.93 7.48
C GLY A 12 -25.88 -45.00 6.39
N GLN A 13 -26.74 -44.76 5.40
CA GLN A 13 -27.04 -45.71 4.33
C GLN A 13 -26.34 -45.29 3.03
N ARG A 14 -25.69 -46.25 2.36
CA ARG A 14 -25.07 -46.03 1.06
C ARG A 14 -26.15 -45.88 -0.03
N PRO A 15 -26.18 -44.77 -0.78
CA PRO A 15 -27.01 -44.64 -1.97
C PRO A 15 -26.53 -45.54 -3.10
N LEU A 16 -27.43 -46.02 -3.95
CA LEU A 16 -27.12 -46.90 -5.08
C LEU A 16 -26.11 -46.30 -6.08
N TRP A 17 -26.07 -44.97 -6.20
CA TRP A 17 -25.17 -44.25 -7.12
C TRP A 17 -23.77 -43.99 -6.55
N ILE A 18 -23.54 -44.20 -5.24
CA ILE A 18 -22.20 -44.12 -4.63
C ILE A 18 -21.61 -45.54 -4.63
N GLY A 19 -20.48 -45.74 -5.30
CA GLY A 19 -19.77 -47.03 -5.28
C GLY A 19 -19.28 -47.42 -3.87
N GLU A 20 -19.19 -48.72 -3.60
CA GLU A 20 -18.83 -49.25 -2.27
C GLU A 20 -17.47 -48.72 -1.77
N GLY A 21 -16.44 -48.66 -2.62
CA GLY A 21 -15.13 -48.13 -2.25
C GLY A 21 -15.19 -46.67 -1.81
N VAL A 22 -15.89 -45.83 -2.57
CA VAL A 22 -16.08 -44.40 -2.25
C VAL A 22 -16.89 -44.22 -0.96
N TRP A 23 -17.86 -45.10 -0.71
CA TRP A 23 -18.63 -45.09 0.53
C TRP A 23 -17.76 -45.37 1.75
N VAL A 24 -16.90 -46.39 1.69
CA VAL A 24 -15.95 -46.72 2.76
C VAL A 24 -15.03 -45.52 3.06
N GLU A 25 -14.50 -44.87 2.02
CA GLU A 25 -13.67 -43.67 2.17
C GLU A 25 -14.43 -42.51 2.82
N LEU A 26 -15.66 -42.22 2.37
CA LEU A 26 -16.50 -41.16 2.93
C LEU A 26 -16.85 -41.43 4.39
N SER A 27 -17.27 -42.65 4.72
CA SER A 27 -17.57 -43.06 6.09
C SER A 27 -16.35 -42.95 6.99
N SER A 28 -15.17 -43.37 6.51
CA SER A 28 -13.91 -43.22 7.23
C SER A 28 -13.57 -41.73 7.47
N ALA A 29 -13.68 -40.90 6.44
CA ALA A 29 -13.43 -39.47 6.53
C ALA A 29 -14.37 -38.76 7.52
N TRP A 30 -15.68 -39.07 7.48
CA TRP A 30 -16.66 -38.51 8.43
C TRP A 30 -16.48 -39.03 9.86
N GLY A 31 -15.98 -40.26 10.03
CA GLY A 31 -15.65 -40.84 11.34
C GLY A 31 -14.32 -40.36 11.92
N SER A 32 -13.49 -39.66 11.14
CA SER A 32 -12.17 -39.21 11.59
C SER A 32 -12.27 -38.20 12.75
N PRO A 33 -11.33 -38.24 13.72
CA PRO A 33 -11.25 -37.23 14.78
C PRO A 33 -11.12 -35.81 14.22
N ASP A 34 -10.39 -35.65 13.10
CA ASP A 34 -10.22 -34.36 12.44
C ASP A 34 -11.52 -33.79 11.89
N TYR A 35 -12.37 -34.63 11.32
CA TYR A 35 -13.69 -34.21 10.85
C TYR A 35 -14.56 -33.73 12.01
N THR A 36 -14.60 -34.50 13.11
CA THR A 36 -15.37 -34.14 14.31
C THR A 36 -14.89 -32.82 14.90
N ARG A 37 -13.56 -32.66 15.05
CA ARG A 37 -12.94 -31.41 15.49
C ARG A 37 -13.34 -30.21 14.63
N ARG A 38 -13.23 -30.34 13.30
CA ARG A 38 -13.62 -29.27 12.36
C ARG A 38 -15.12 -28.96 12.42
N ARG A 39 -15.96 -29.99 12.53
CA ARG A 39 -17.43 -29.84 12.66
C ARG A 39 -17.79 -29.07 13.92
N ASP A 40 -17.22 -29.44 15.06
CA ASP A 40 -17.53 -28.84 16.35
C ASP A 40 -16.99 -27.41 16.43
N GLN A 41 -15.78 -27.17 15.94
CA GLN A 41 -15.25 -25.82 15.79
C GLN A 41 -16.18 -24.96 14.92
N ASN A 42 -16.61 -25.46 13.77
CA ASN A 42 -17.52 -24.72 12.89
C ASN A 42 -18.90 -24.48 13.54
N ARG A 43 -19.37 -25.40 14.38
CA ARG A 43 -20.61 -25.22 15.15
C ARG A 43 -20.43 -24.12 16.20
N GLN A 44 -19.32 -24.14 16.95
CA GLN A 44 -19.00 -23.12 17.94
C GLN A 44 -18.82 -21.75 17.27
N ASN A 45 -18.14 -21.68 16.12
CA ASN A 45 -17.99 -20.44 15.35
C ASN A 45 -19.34 -19.88 14.87
N ARG A 46 -20.30 -20.74 14.50
CA ARG A 46 -21.66 -20.29 14.14
C ARG A 46 -22.48 -19.85 15.35
N ALA A 47 -22.22 -20.43 16.52
CA ALA A 47 -22.87 -20.10 17.77
C ALA A 47 -22.14 -18.99 18.55
N SER A 48 -21.05 -18.44 18.01
CA SER A 48 -20.25 -17.45 18.71
C SER A 48 -21.01 -16.13 18.81
N ASP A 49 -21.05 -15.58 20.02
CA ASP A 49 -21.73 -14.33 20.36
C ASP A 49 -20.82 -13.09 20.25
N VAL A 50 -19.68 -13.22 19.55
CA VAL A 50 -18.69 -12.14 19.32
C VAL A 50 -18.47 -11.25 20.56
N GLY A 51 -18.23 -11.86 21.73
CA GLY A 51 -18.00 -11.13 22.98
C GLY A 51 -19.24 -10.46 23.59
N GLY A 52 -20.45 -10.99 23.38
CA GLY A 52 -21.71 -10.43 23.88
C GLY A 52 -22.42 -9.49 22.92
N LEU A 53 -21.99 -9.43 21.66
CA LEU A 53 -22.48 -8.51 20.63
C LEU A 53 -23.46 -9.16 19.65
N GLY A 54 -23.86 -10.40 19.90
CA GLY A 54 -24.72 -11.17 19.02
C GLY A 54 -23.95 -11.92 17.93
N SER A 55 -24.71 -12.68 17.16
CA SER A 55 -24.24 -13.23 15.88
C SER A 55 -23.91 -12.08 14.93
N SER A 56 -22.78 -12.17 14.23
CA SER A 56 -22.45 -11.23 13.16
C SER A 56 -23.41 -11.42 12.00
N LEU A 57 -24.17 -10.37 11.67
CA LEU A 57 -25.19 -10.35 10.61
C LEU A 57 -24.88 -9.25 9.60
N HIS A 58 -25.18 -9.50 8.33
CA HIS A 58 -25.05 -8.52 7.26
C HIS A 58 -26.20 -8.65 6.26
N THR A 59 -26.59 -7.55 5.63
CA THR A 59 -27.68 -7.47 4.63
C THR A 59 -27.18 -7.63 3.19
N GLY A 60 -25.88 -7.68 2.96
CA GLY A 60 -25.28 -7.89 1.62
C GLY A 60 -25.53 -9.27 1.00
N GLY A 61 -26.06 -10.22 1.76
CA GLY A 61 -26.40 -11.55 1.25
C GLY A 61 -25.18 -12.32 0.74
N SER A 62 -25.34 -13.03 -0.37
CA SER A 62 -24.27 -13.81 -1.04
C SER A 62 -23.44 -12.99 -2.03
N VAL A 63 -23.67 -11.68 -2.11
CA VAL A 63 -22.95 -10.78 -3.02
C VAL A 63 -21.63 -10.37 -2.34
N PRO A 64 -20.48 -10.48 -3.05
CA PRO A 64 -19.21 -10.08 -2.47
C PRO A 64 -19.14 -8.56 -2.29
N HIS A 65 -18.37 -8.10 -1.30
CA HIS A 65 -18.19 -6.67 -1.03
C HIS A 65 -17.64 -5.88 -2.23
N THR A 66 -16.90 -6.54 -3.12
CA THR A 66 -16.41 -5.97 -4.39
C THR A 66 -17.55 -5.59 -5.34
N GLU A 67 -18.63 -6.37 -5.39
CA GLU A 67 -19.79 -6.03 -6.20
C GLU A 67 -20.61 -4.92 -5.54
N HIS A 68 -20.78 -4.95 -4.21
CA HIS A 68 -21.41 -3.83 -3.49
C HIS A 68 -20.68 -2.51 -3.74
N ARG A 69 -19.34 -2.55 -3.80
CA ARG A 69 -18.51 -1.41 -4.18
C ARG A 69 -18.86 -0.87 -5.56
N ARG A 70 -18.93 -1.77 -6.55
CA ARG A 70 -19.26 -1.42 -7.93
C ARG A 70 -20.66 -0.81 -8.05
N LEU A 71 -21.62 -1.33 -7.28
CA LEU A 71 -22.99 -0.80 -7.24
C LEU A 71 -23.07 0.63 -6.69
N LEU A 72 -22.13 1.04 -5.84
CA LEU A 72 -22.04 2.41 -5.33
C LEU A 72 -21.45 3.39 -6.35
N GLY A 73 -20.95 2.92 -7.50
CA GLY A 73 -20.54 3.75 -8.63
C GLY A 73 -19.23 4.55 -8.44
N ARG A 74 -18.63 4.49 -7.25
CA ARG A 74 -17.33 5.09 -6.90
C ARG A 74 -16.65 4.24 -5.85
N GLU A 75 -15.37 4.49 -5.58
CA GLU A 75 -14.67 3.91 -4.44
C GLU A 75 -15.34 4.44 -3.14
N PRO A 76 -16.03 3.58 -2.36
CA PRO A 76 -16.71 3.96 -1.15
C PRO A 76 -15.72 3.94 0.00
N THR A 77 -15.95 4.81 0.98
CA THR A 77 -15.20 4.76 2.23
C THR A 77 -15.57 3.49 3.01
N PRO A 78 -14.72 3.02 3.95
CA PRO A 78 -15.03 1.88 4.80
C PRO A 78 -16.40 1.98 5.46
N ILE A 79 -16.78 3.19 5.89
CA ILE A 79 -18.04 3.43 6.60
C ILE A 79 -19.26 3.44 5.69
N GLU A 80 -19.12 3.87 4.44
CA GLU A 80 -20.18 3.81 3.44
C GLU A 80 -20.48 2.36 3.07
N LEU A 81 -19.43 1.57 2.84
CA LEU A 81 -19.57 0.14 2.56
C LEU A 81 -20.15 -0.61 3.77
N HIS A 82 -19.69 -0.29 4.97
CA HIS A 82 -20.19 -0.88 6.21
C HIS A 82 -21.67 -0.55 6.43
N SER A 83 -22.06 0.72 6.28
CA SER A 83 -23.46 1.15 6.38
C SER A 83 -24.34 0.48 5.33
N HIS A 84 -23.86 0.38 4.08
CA HIS A 84 -24.59 -0.27 3.00
C HIS A 84 -24.84 -1.77 3.26
N THR A 85 -23.91 -2.45 3.93
CA THR A 85 -23.94 -3.91 4.13
C THR A 85 -24.46 -4.33 5.50
N HIS A 86 -24.58 -3.43 6.48
CA HIS A 86 -24.99 -3.76 7.86
C HIS A 86 -26.18 -2.92 8.35
N LYS A 87 -26.80 -2.11 7.47
CA LYS A 87 -28.10 -1.50 7.73
C LYS A 87 -29.21 -2.20 6.95
N ARG A 88 -30.40 -2.21 7.54
CA ARG A 88 -31.65 -2.57 6.87
C ARG A 88 -32.06 -1.44 5.93
N GLN A 89 -32.50 -1.77 4.73
CA GLN A 89 -32.88 -0.76 3.74
C GLN A 89 -34.17 -0.02 4.12
N GLU A 90 -35.08 -0.70 4.82
CA GLU A 90 -36.41 -0.21 5.20
C GLU A 90 -36.38 0.94 6.22
N ASP A 91 -35.59 0.81 7.29
CA ASP A 91 -35.57 1.72 8.44
C ASP A 91 -34.18 2.31 8.72
N GLN A 92 -33.16 1.92 7.95
CA GLN A 92 -31.76 2.32 8.11
C GLN A 92 -31.17 1.96 9.49
N GLN A 93 -31.79 1.00 10.21
CA GLN A 93 -31.27 0.52 11.48
C GLN A 93 -30.16 -0.51 11.29
N TRP A 94 -29.24 -0.55 12.25
CA TRP A 94 -28.17 -1.54 12.32
C TRP A 94 -28.74 -2.94 12.56
N ILE A 95 -28.26 -3.92 11.80
CA ILE A 95 -28.75 -5.30 11.90
C ILE A 95 -28.14 -6.06 13.08
N ASP A 96 -26.95 -5.67 13.53
CA ASP A 96 -26.30 -6.20 14.71
C ASP A 96 -25.62 -5.10 15.54
N GLU A 97 -25.39 -5.42 16.81
CA GLU A 97 -24.81 -4.50 17.79
C GLU A 97 -23.33 -4.22 17.48
N ARG A 98 -22.61 -5.22 16.92
CA ARG A 98 -21.22 -5.06 16.49
C ARG A 98 -21.06 -4.00 15.42
N ALA A 99 -21.94 -3.97 14.42
CA ALA A 99 -21.93 -3.00 13.34
C ALA A 99 -22.21 -1.59 13.84
N ARG A 100 -23.16 -1.45 14.79
CA ARG A 100 -23.45 -0.18 15.44
C ARG A 100 -22.24 0.35 16.20
N ARG A 101 -21.62 -0.47 17.05
CA ARG A 101 -20.42 -0.08 17.82
C ARG A 101 -19.24 0.29 16.93
N ALA A 102 -18.98 -0.49 15.88
CA ALA A 102 -17.90 -0.20 14.93
C ALA A 102 -18.09 1.19 14.27
N TYR A 103 -19.33 1.54 13.93
CA TYR A 103 -19.65 2.86 13.38
C TYR A 103 -19.47 3.99 14.41
N GLU A 104 -19.96 3.79 15.64
CA GLU A 104 -19.87 4.77 16.72
C GLU A 104 -18.41 5.05 17.10
N GLU A 105 -17.59 4.02 17.29
CA GLU A 105 -16.16 4.14 17.58
C GLU A 105 -15.39 4.85 16.46
N TYR A 106 -15.68 4.51 15.20
CA TYR A 106 -15.08 5.21 14.06
C TYR A 106 -15.43 6.69 14.05
N THR A 107 -16.70 7.01 14.26
CA THR A 107 -17.19 8.39 14.24
C THR A 107 -16.53 9.20 15.36
N TRP A 108 -16.46 8.62 16.56
CA TRP A 108 -15.79 9.21 17.71
C TRP A 108 -14.28 9.43 17.47
N LEU A 109 -13.57 8.44 16.92
CA LEU A 109 -12.15 8.58 16.57
C LEU A 109 -11.92 9.67 15.52
N ARG A 110 -12.75 9.73 14.49
CA ARG A 110 -12.65 10.75 13.43
C ARG A 110 -12.88 12.16 13.96
N GLU A 111 -13.87 12.33 14.85
CA GLU A 111 -14.15 13.62 15.48
C GLU A 111 -13.04 14.06 16.44
N SER A 112 -12.49 13.12 17.23
CA SER A 112 -11.37 13.42 18.14
C SER A 112 -10.09 13.83 17.38
N GLN A 113 -9.79 13.18 16.25
CA GLN A 113 -8.68 13.55 15.37
C GLN A 113 -8.88 14.95 14.75
N ALA A 114 -10.10 15.26 14.32
CA ALA A 114 -10.43 16.59 13.79
C ALA A 114 -10.30 17.69 14.87
N ALA A 115 -10.68 17.39 16.11
CA ALA A 115 -10.53 18.32 17.25
C ALA A 115 -9.05 18.52 17.67
N ALA A 116 -8.19 17.54 17.46
CA ALA A 116 -6.76 17.61 17.77
C ALA A 116 -5.93 18.46 16.77
N GLY A 117 -6.55 18.95 15.69
CA GLY A 117 -5.87 19.81 14.71
C GLY A 117 -4.93 19.06 13.77
N GLU A 118 -5.00 17.73 13.70
CA GLU A 118 -4.32 16.94 12.68
C GLU A 118 -5.01 17.17 11.33
N GLY A 119 -4.57 18.20 10.61
CA GLY A 119 -5.10 18.55 9.30
C GLY A 119 -4.80 17.45 8.28
N PHE A 120 -5.85 16.79 7.79
CA PHE A 120 -5.73 15.83 6.70
C PHE A 120 -5.30 16.54 5.41
N SER A 121 -4.10 16.22 4.93
CA SER A 121 -3.69 16.56 3.56
C SER A 121 -4.64 15.88 2.57
N ALA A 122 -5.20 16.65 1.63
CA ALA A 122 -6.29 16.24 0.73
C ALA A 122 -5.98 15.04 -0.19
N GLY A 123 -4.73 14.58 -0.25
CA GLY A 123 -4.33 13.35 -0.95
C GLY A 123 -4.24 12.09 -0.07
N SER A 124 -4.45 12.22 1.25
CA SER A 124 -4.27 11.16 2.26
C SER A 124 -5.56 10.77 2.98
N THR A 125 -6.71 11.30 2.56
CA THR A 125 -8.01 11.10 3.22
C THR A 125 -8.45 9.64 3.18
N ASP A 126 -8.31 8.96 2.05
CA ASP A 126 -8.68 7.53 1.94
C ASP A 126 -7.85 6.67 2.89
N TYR A 127 -6.52 6.82 2.85
CA TYR A 127 -5.61 6.07 3.73
C TYR A 127 -5.88 6.31 5.22
N SER A 128 -6.26 7.55 5.56
CA SER A 128 -6.68 7.90 6.91
C SER A 128 -7.97 7.19 7.33
N ASP A 129 -9.00 7.18 6.49
CA ASP A 129 -10.28 6.57 6.82
C ASP A 129 -10.13 5.05 7.05
N TYR A 130 -9.28 4.36 6.27
CA TYR A 130 -8.97 2.94 6.49
C TYR A 130 -8.22 2.70 7.82
N ARG A 131 -7.24 3.55 8.17
CA ARG A 131 -6.52 3.44 9.44
C ARG A 131 -7.41 3.72 10.64
N THR A 132 -8.21 4.78 10.57
CA THR A 132 -9.17 5.15 11.63
C THR A 132 -10.20 4.04 11.81
N TRP A 133 -10.67 3.42 10.73
CA TRP A 133 -11.53 2.24 10.81
C TRP A 133 -10.83 1.04 11.43
N SER A 134 -9.60 0.71 11.02
CA SER A 134 -8.83 -0.38 11.64
C SER A 134 -8.67 -0.17 13.15
N GLN A 135 -8.36 1.06 13.58
CA GLN A 135 -8.26 1.41 14.99
C GLN A 135 -9.59 1.24 15.73
N ALA A 136 -10.70 1.72 15.15
CA ALA A 136 -12.04 1.65 15.74
C ALA A 136 -12.47 0.21 16.07
N ILE A 137 -12.07 -0.75 15.25
CA ILE A 137 -12.50 -2.14 15.39
C ILE A 137 -11.47 -3.05 16.08
N GLY A 138 -10.38 -2.48 16.59
CA GLY A 138 -9.32 -3.21 17.31
C GLY A 138 -8.28 -3.90 16.41
N GLY A 139 -8.10 -3.42 15.17
CA GLY A 139 -7.06 -3.86 14.25
C GLY A 139 -7.36 -5.15 13.49
N MET A 140 -6.33 -5.75 12.89
CA MET A 140 -6.42 -7.04 12.22
C MET A 140 -6.69 -8.19 13.19
N GLN A 141 -7.66 -9.02 12.84
CA GLN A 141 -7.83 -10.35 13.42
C GLN A 141 -7.68 -11.40 12.33
N HIS A 142 -6.75 -12.34 12.53
CA HIS A 142 -6.43 -13.39 11.56
C HIS A 142 -6.14 -12.85 10.14
N GLY A 143 -5.43 -11.71 10.06
CA GLY A 143 -5.09 -11.05 8.80
C GLY A 143 -6.27 -10.40 8.08
N ARG A 144 -7.36 -10.08 8.80
CA ARG A 144 -8.53 -9.41 8.22
C ARG A 144 -9.01 -8.32 9.17
N VAL A 145 -9.43 -7.20 8.58
CA VAL A 145 -10.09 -6.10 9.30
C VAL A 145 -11.60 -6.26 9.06
N TYR A 146 -12.39 -6.23 10.13
CA TYR A 146 -13.84 -6.34 10.08
C TYR A 146 -14.45 -5.29 9.12
N GLY A 147 -15.45 -5.68 8.33
CA GLY A 147 -16.11 -4.79 7.35
C GLY A 147 -15.31 -4.48 6.08
N LEU A 148 -14.03 -4.85 6.00
CA LEU A 148 -13.12 -4.48 4.90
C LEU A 148 -12.79 -5.60 3.91
N GLY A 149 -13.16 -6.83 4.24
CA GLY A 149 -12.88 -7.99 3.38
C GLY A 149 -11.38 -8.22 3.14
N SER A 150 -11.01 -8.65 1.94
CA SER A 150 -9.61 -8.95 1.56
C SER A 150 -8.76 -7.72 1.25
N GLN A 151 -9.34 -6.51 1.29
CA GLN A 151 -8.64 -5.26 0.97
C GLN A 151 -7.91 -4.65 2.16
N ALA A 152 -8.10 -5.17 3.38
CA ALA A 152 -7.33 -4.75 4.56
C ALA A 152 -5.80 -4.71 4.29
N TYR A 153 -5.29 -5.70 3.54
CA TYR A 153 -3.89 -5.79 3.17
C TYR A 153 -3.37 -4.62 2.33
N ALA A 154 -4.22 -4.03 1.47
CA ALA A 154 -3.81 -2.94 0.58
C ALA A 154 -3.47 -1.65 1.35
N TYR A 155 -4.05 -1.49 2.55
CA TYR A 155 -3.89 -0.27 3.36
C TYR A 155 -2.97 -0.49 4.56
N GLU A 156 -2.86 -1.71 5.06
CA GLU A 156 -2.00 -2.02 6.23
C GLU A 156 -0.58 -2.46 5.85
N GLY A 157 -0.34 -2.85 4.58
CA GLY A 157 0.99 -3.18 4.05
C GLY A 157 2.00 -2.02 4.01
N GLN A 158 1.65 -0.85 4.56
CA GLN A 158 2.55 0.30 4.71
C GLN A 158 2.75 0.71 6.19
N SER A 159 2.12 0.00 7.13
CA SER A 159 2.39 0.14 8.56
C SER A 159 3.16 -1.08 9.02
N SER A 160 4.40 -0.85 9.41
CA SER A 160 5.36 -1.81 9.95
C SER A 160 4.73 -2.85 10.89
N SER A 161 5.16 -4.10 10.75
CA SER A 161 4.94 -5.26 11.64
C SER A 161 3.55 -5.94 11.63
N GLY A 162 3.41 -6.96 10.78
CA GLY A 162 2.32 -7.94 10.84
C GLY A 162 2.78 -9.30 10.34
N GLY A 163 3.17 -10.18 11.27
CA GLY A 163 3.78 -11.48 10.96
C GLY A 163 2.90 -12.41 10.12
N SER A 164 3.49 -12.97 9.08
CA SER A 164 3.14 -14.29 8.56
C SER A 164 4.40 -15.10 8.32
N PHE A 165 4.43 -16.26 8.97
CA PHE A 165 5.39 -17.32 8.77
C PHE A 165 5.53 -17.59 7.25
N SER A 166 6.77 -17.66 6.79
CA SER A 166 7.23 -17.71 5.37
C SER A 166 7.60 -16.39 4.69
N SER A 167 7.46 -15.22 5.33
CA SER A 167 7.81 -13.91 4.72
C SER A 167 9.19 -13.33 5.06
N SER A 168 10.04 -14.01 5.83
CA SER A 168 11.33 -13.41 6.26
C SER A 168 12.36 -13.27 5.12
N THR A 169 12.33 -14.17 4.13
CA THR A 169 13.27 -14.13 3.01
C THR A 169 12.92 -13.07 1.98
N GLN A 170 11.62 -12.88 1.71
CA GLN A 170 11.17 -11.99 0.65
C GLN A 170 11.27 -10.51 1.04
N GLU A 171 10.98 -10.18 2.30
CA GLU A 171 11.11 -8.82 2.85
C GLU A 171 12.58 -8.37 2.93
N SER A 172 13.49 -9.29 3.28
CA SER A 172 14.94 -9.04 3.25
C SER A 172 15.45 -8.74 1.83
N LEU A 173 14.95 -9.44 0.81
CA LEU A 173 15.34 -9.24 -0.57
C LEU A 173 14.87 -7.88 -1.11
N TYR A 174 13.62 -7.49 -0.82
CA TYR A 174 13.12 -6.16 -1.22
C TYR A 174 13.88 -5.03 -0.53
N THR A 175 14.19 -5.18 0.76
CA THR A 175 14.95 -4.18 1.51
C THR A 175 16.36 -4.00 0.93
N GLN A 176 17.02 -5.12 0.59
CA GLN A 176 18.33 -5.09 -0.04
C GLN A 176 18.30 -4.47 -1.44
N GLN A 177 17.26 -4.76 -2.23
CA GLN A 177 17.10 -4.19 -3.56
C GLN A 177 16.82 -2.68 -3.53
N ILE A 178 16.01 -2.20 -2.58
CA ILE A 178 15.74 -0.77 -2.37
C ILE A 178 17.02 -0.06 -1.94
N ALA A 179 17.80 -0.63 -1.02
CA ALA A 179 19.08 -0.06 -0.58
C ALA A 179 20.08 0.03 -1.74
N ALA A 180 20.18 -1.01 -2.57
CA ALA A 180 21.06 -1.03 -3.74
C ALA A 180 20.68 0.04 -4.77
N LEU A 181 19.40 0.13 -5.13
CA LEU A 181 18.91 1.15 -6.06
C LEU A 181 19.09 2.58 -5.53
N THR A 182 18.93 2.78 -4.21
CA THR A 182 19.15 4.08 -3.57
C THR A 182 20.62 4.49 -3.67
N ALA A 183 21.55 3.56 -3.43
CA ALA A 183 22.99 3.81 -3.58
C ALA A 183 23.38 4.11 -5.03
N GLU A 184 22.80 3.43 -6.02
CA GLU A 184 23.02 3.73 -7.44
C GLU A 184 22.54 5.12 -7.82
N LEU A 185 21.35 5.52 -7.36
CA LEU A 185 20.83 6.87 -7.62
C LEU A 185 21.72 7.96 -7.01
N GLU A 186 22.28 7.72 -5.83
CA GLU A 186 23.20 8.66 -5.19
C GLU A 186 24.54 8.75 -5.94
N GLN A 187 25.07 7.62 -6.43
CA GLN A 187 26.26 7.60 -7.28
C GLN A 187 26.03 8.36 -8.60
N VAL A 188 24.88 8.16 -9.25
CA VAL A 188 24.53 8.88 -10.48
C VAL A 188 24.45 10.39 -10.23
N ARG A 189 23.82 10.81 -9.12
CA ARG A 189 23.77 12.23 -8.74
C ARG A 189 25.15 12.82 -8.51
N LYS A 190 26.04 12.07 -7.84
CA LYS A 190 27.42 12.50 -7.61
C LYS A 190 28.20 12.63 -8.92
N ALA A 191 28.12 11.62 -9.80
CA ALA A 191 28.76 11.66 -11.11
C ALA A 191 28.24 12.81 -11.98
N GLN A 192 26.94 13.12 -11.89
CA GLN A 192 26.35 14.28 -12.57
C GLN A 192 26.91 15.60 -12.04
N ALA A 193 27.07 15.75 -10.72
CA ALA A 193 27.67 16.94 -10.12
C ALA A 193 29.15 17.10 -10.50
N ASP A 194 29.91 15.99 -10.49
CA ASP A 194 31.32 15.98 -10.90
C ASP A 194 31.48 16.38 -12.37
N TRP A 195 30.61 15.86 -13.26
CA TRP A 195 30.59 16.23 -14.67
C TRP A 195 30.27 17.72 -14.88
N GLN A 196 29.29 18.25 -14.14
CA GLN A 196 28.96 19.68 -14.19
C GLN A 196 30.14 20.54 -13.74
N MET A 197 30.83 20.15 -12.67
CA MET A 197 32.01 20.87 -12.17
C MET A 197 33.16 20.83 -13.18
N GLN A 198 33.39 19.69 -13.83
CA GLN A 198 34.41 19.55 -14.87
C GLN A 198 34.13 20.43 -16.09
N MET A 199 32.87 20.46 -16.55
CA MET A 199 32.45 21.35 -17.64
C MET A 199 32.64 22.82 -17.30
N GLN A 200 32.26 23.22 -16.08
CA GLN A 200 32.46 24.60 -15.62
C GLN A 200 33.96 24.95 -15.57
N GLN A 201 34.79 24.04 -15.08
CA GLN A 201 36.23 24.24 -15.02
C GLN A 201 36.86 24.38 -16.42
N GLN A 202 36.45 23.54 -17.38
CA GLN A 202 36.88 23.69 -18.78
C GLN A 202 36.47 25.05 -19.35
N GLN A 203 35.25 25.50 -19.07
CA GLN A 203 34.78 26.80 -19.56
C GLN A 203 35.61 27.96 -18.99
N ILE A 204 35.98 27.90 -17.71
CA ILE A 204 36.87 28.89 -17.09
C ILE A 204 38.26 28.85 -17.73
N GLN A 205 38.83 27.66 -17.98
CA GLN A 205 40.13 27.55 -18.65
C GLN A 205 40.12 28.13 -20.06
N ILE A 206 39.05 27.91 -20.83
CA ILE A 206 38.89 28.49 -22.17
C ILE A 206 38.84 30.01 -22.09
N GLN A 207 38.06 30.57 -21.16
CA GLN A 207 37.99 32.02 -20.94
C GLN A 207 39.34 32.62 -20.53
N GLN A 208 40.08 31.94 -19.65
CA GLN A 208 41.42 32.36 -19.23
C GLN A 208 42.40 32.38 -20.40
N LYS A 209 42.40 31.34 -21.25
CA LYS A 209 43.25 31.29 -22.46
C LYS A 209 42.89 32.41 -23.45
N GLN A 210 41.60 32.68 -23.63
CA GLN A 210 41.15 33.80 -24.48
C GLN A 210 41.62 35.15 -23.91
N ALA A 211 41.52 35.35 -22.61
CA ALA A 211 41.97 36.58 -21.94
C ALA A 211 43.50 36.76 -22.05
N GLN A 212 44.28 35.70 -21.85
CA GLN A 212 45.74 35.72 -22.02
C GLN A 212 46.13 36.06 -23.46
N MET A 213 45.50 35.44 -24.46
CA MET A 213 45.76 35.72 -25.87
C MET A 213 45.42 37.18 -26.24
N LEU A 214 44.33 37.72 -25.68
CA LEU A 214 43.97 39.13 -25.87
C LEU A 214 45.02 40.07 -25.26
N GLU A 215 45.56 39.73 -24.11
CA GLU A 215 46.60 40.53 -23.44
C GLU A 215 47.93 40.47 -24.19
N GLU A 216 48.32 39.28 -24.68
CA GLU A 216 49.50 39.14 -25.55
C GLU A 216 49.34 39.92 -26.86
N MET A 217 48.17 39.90 -27.49
CA MET A 217 47.88 40.70 -28.67
C MET A 217 47.99 42.21 -28.41
N LYS A 218 47.53 42.69 -27.24
CA LYS A 218 47.69 44.10 -26.84
C LYS A 218 49.16 44.46 -26.65
N LYS A 219 49.92 43.62 -25.94
CA LYS A 219 51.35 43.83 -25.72
C LYS A 219 52.15 43.84 -27.02
N MET A 220 51.82 42.95 -27.96
CA MET A 220 52.43 42.92 -29.29
C MET A 220 52.09 44.18 -30.10
N ARG A 221 50.84 44.67 -30.01
CA ARG A 221 50.43 45.93 -30.64
C ARG A 221 51.18 47.13 -30.05
N GLU A 222 51.39 47.19 -28.75
CA GLU A 222 52.16 48.24 -28.08
C GLU A 222 53.65 48.21 -28.47
N GLN A 223 54.25 47.02 -28.56
CA GLN A 223 55.64 46.85 -29.02
C GLN A 223 55.82 47.29 -30.48
N MET A 224 54.86 46.97 -31.35
CA MET A 224 54.85 47.43 -32.75
C MET A 224 54.63 48.95 -32.88
N SER A 225 53.88 49.56 -31.95
CA SER A 225 53.70 51.01 -31.89
C SER A 225 54.96 51.74 -31.41
N ASN A 226 55.66 51.20 -30.41
CA ASN A 226 56.91 51.78 -29.90
C ASN A 226 58.12 51.55 -30.82
N GLY A 227 58.13 50.49 -31.65
CA GLY A 227 59.19 50.27 -32.64
C GLY A 227 59.06 51.16 -33.89
N ARG A 228 57.86 51.72 -34.15
CA ARG A 228 57.63 52.64 -35.26
C ARG A 228 58.01 54.09 -34.93
N SER A 229 57.96 54.49 -33.67
CA SER A 229 58.46 55.81 -33.24
C SER A 229 59.99 55.92 -33.22
N THR A 230 60.72 54.80 -33.19
CA THR A 230 62.20 54.80 -33.26
C THR A 230 62.74 54.66 -34.69
N ALA A 231 61.92 54.20 -35.65
CA ALA A 231 62.34 54.11 -37.05
C ALA A 231 62.03 55.39 -37.86
N GLU A 232 61.07 56.21 -37.40
CA GLU A 232 60.76 57.50 -38.04
C GLU A 232 61.67 58.65 -37.56
N ASP A 233 62.44 58.48 -36.46
CA ASP A 233 63.38 59.50 -35.94
C ASP A 233 64.83 59.36 -36.47
N GLU A 234 65.15 58.27 -37.18
CA GLU A 234 66.48 58.07 -37.82
C GLU A 234 66.49 58.38 -39.33
N THR A 235 65.40 58.88 -39.92
CA THR A 235 65.34 59.25 -41.36
C THR A 235 65.23 60.75 -41.64
N GLU A 236 65.29 61.60 -40.61
CA GLU A 236 65.30 63.07 -40.77
C GLU A 236 66.61 63.71 -40.29
N SER A 237 67.72 62.96 -40.32
CA SER A 237 69.07 63.43 -39.95
C SER A 237 70.14 63.03 -40.98
N GLU A 238 69.97 63.39 -42.26
CA GLU A 238 71.08 63.60 -43.22
C GLU A 238 70.74 64.76 -44.19
#